data_AF-A0A350CU56-F1
#
_entry.id   AF-A0A350CU56-F1
#
_cell.length_a   1.000
_cell.length_b   1.000
_cell.length_c   1.000
_cell.angle_alpha   90.00
_cell.angle_beta   90.00
_cell.angle_gamma   90.00
#
_symmetry.space_group_name_H-M   'P 1'
#
loop_
_entity.id
_entity.type
_entity.pdbx_description
1 polymer ?
#
loop_
_entity_poly.entity_id
_entity_poly.type
_entity_poly.pdbx_seq_one_letter_code
_entity_poly.pdbx_strand_id
1 'polypeptide(L)'
;DPGRGYDFDTLADDIAAVLDALDLREAVLVGHSMGCNEILRYLSRHGGARVAGAALLGTMTPFALKTGNNPDGIEAAFFEDFQAQLMRDFPQWIDDNMVPFVYPETAPGMKNWLRQMALGASLQALVEC
;
A
#
# COMPACT_ATOMS: atom_id res chain seq x y z
N ASP A 1 0.12 14.15 8.55
CA ASP A 1 -0.85 13.79 7.49
C ASP A 1 -1.23 15.06 6.74
N PRO A 2 -0.96 15.15 5.41
CA PRO A 2 -1.38 16.30 4.57
C PRO A 2 -2.89 16.39 4.33
N GLY A 3 -3.67 15.36 4.68
CA GLY A 3 -5.13 15.30 4.65
C GLY A 3 -5.74 15.16 3.25
N ARG A 4 -4.92 14.90 2.22
CA ARG A 4 -5.30 14.72 0.81
C ARG A 4 -4.13 14.19 -0.01
N GLY A 5 -4.39 13.81 -1.26
CA GLY A 5 -3.37 13.37 -2.22
C GLY A 5 -3.01 11.89 -2.07
N TYR A 6 -3.92 11.10 -1.51
CA TYR A 6 -3.79 9.65 -1.38
C TYR A 6 -4.32 8.96 -2.64
N ASP A 7 -3.73 9.32 -3.78
CA ASP A 7 -3.98 8.70 -5.07
C ASP A 7 -2.65 8.33 -5.73
N PHE A 8 -2.66 7.31 -6.60
CA PHE A 8 -1.42 6.80 -7.19
C PHE A 8 -0.70 7.82 -8.06
N ASP A 9 -1.37 8.85 -8.61
CA ASP A 9 -0.70 9.89 -9.39
C ASP A 9 0.15 10.76 -8.46
N THR A 10 -0.41 11.21 -7.35
CA THR A 10 0.32 11.97 -6.31
C THR A 10 1.47 11.15 -5.73
N LEU A 11 1.22 9.89 -5.34
CA LEU A 11 2.26 9.02 -4.77
C LEU A 11 3.39 8.71 -5.78
N ALA A 12 3.06 8.59 -7.07
CA ALA A 12 4.05 8.45 -8.13
C ALA A 12 4.90 9.72 -8.33
N ASP A 13 4.28 10.91 -8.21
CA ASP A 13 4.98 12.18 -8.27
C ASP A 13 5.94 12.35 -7.08
N ASP A 14 5.60 11.82 -5.91
CA ASP A 14 6.49 11.78 -4.73
C ASP A 14 7.73 10.90 -4.98
N ILE A 15 7.59 9.74 -5.64
CA ILE A 15 8.75 8.92 -6.06
C ILE A 15 9.67 9.74 -6.99
N ALA A 16 9.10 10.44 -7.97
CA ALA A 16 9.88 11.27 -8.88
C ALA A 16 10.62 12.39 -8.12
N ALA A 17 9.93 13.06 -7.19
CA ALA A 17 10.51 14.12 -6.37
C ALA A 17 11.69 13.61 -5.52
N VAL A 18 11.59 12.41 -4.93
CA VAL A 18 12.69 11.81 -4.17
C VAL A 18 13.88 11.47 -5.07
N LEU A 19 13.64 10.85 -6.23
CA LEU A 19 14.71 10.50 -7.18
C LEU A 19 15.42 11.76 -7.71
N ASP A 20 14.68 12.82 -7.99
CA ASP A 20 15.24 14.09 -8.47
C ASP A 20 15.99 14.84 -7.37
N ALA A 21 15.41 14.96 -6.16
CA ALA A 21 16.02 15.70 -5.06
C ALA A 21 17.36 15.08 -4.62
N LEU A 22 17.51 13.77 -4.77
CA LEU A 22 18.73 13.02 -4.44
C LEU A 22 19.63 12.75 -5.68
N ASP A 23 19.23 13.21 -6.87
CA ASP A 23 19.81 12.87 -8.18
C ASP A 23 20.16 11.39 -8.33
N LEU A 24 19.23 10.52 -7.92
CA LEU A 24 19.40 9.08 -8.05
C LEU A 24 19.29 8.68 -9.52
N ARG A 25 20.20 7.80 -9.93
CA ARG A 25 20.30 7.22 -11.28
C ARG A 25 20.57 5.74 -11.13
N GLU A 26 20.08 4.97 -12.10
CA GLU A 26 20.16 3.50 -12.08
C GLU A 26 19.57 2.88 -10.80
N ALA A 27 18.56 3.51 -10.21
CA ALA A 27 17.91 3.03 -9.01
C ALA A 27 17.13 1.74 -9.28
N VAL A 28 17.10 0.81 -8.31
CA VAL A 28 16.18 -0.31 -8.33
C VAL A 28 15.04 -0.02 -7.36
N LEU A 29 13.82 0.10 -7.89
CA LEU A 29 12.64 0.34 -7.08
C LEU A 29 12.08 -0.99 -6.60
N VAL A 30 11.93 -1.17 -5.28
CA VAL A 30 11.36 -2.40 -4.70
C VAL A 30 10.05 -2.04 -4.00
N GLY A 31 8.94 -2.50 -4.57
CA GLY A 31 7.60 -2.26 -4.07
C GLY A 31 7.05 -3.50 -3.38
N HIS A 32 6.35 -3.30 -2.28
CA HIS A 32 5.58 -4.33 -1.60
C HIS A 32 4.12 -3.89 -1.46
N SER A 33 3.17 -4.79 -1.75
CA SER A 33 1.73 -4.50 -1.65
C SER A 33 1.37 -3.22 -2.43
N MET A 34 0.80 -2.20 -1.79
CA MET A 34 0.45 -0.90 -2.39
C MET A 34 1.63 -0.23 -3.12
N GLY A 35 2.85 -0.34 -2.60
CA GLY A 35 4.04 0.25 -3.22
C GLY A 35 4.35 -0.31 -4.61
N CYS A 36 3.82 -1.48 -4.97
CA CYS A 36 3.92 -1.98 -6.35
C CYS A 36 3.15 -1.07 -7.33
N ASN A 37 1.96 -0.61 -6.92
CA ASN A 37 1.12 0.26 -7.74
C ASN A 37 1.72 1.67 -7.88
N GLU A 38 2.35 2.18 -6.82
CA GLU A 38 3.10 3.45 -6.85
C GLU A 38 4.24 3.39 -7.88
N ILE A 39 5.06 2.32 -7.84
CA ILE A 39 6.16 2.12 -8.80
C ILE A 39 5.64 2.01 -10.23
N LEU A 40 4.60 1.21 -10.46
CA LEU A 40 4.03 1.04 -11.80
C LEU A 40 3.43 2.34 -12.32
N ARG A 41 2.77 3.11 -11.46
CA ARG A 41 2.24 4.42 -11.81
C ARG A 41 3.36 5.42 -12.11
N TYR A 42 4.43 5.43 -11.31
CA TYR A 42 5.63 6.22 -11.57
C TYR A 42 6.24 5.89 -12.93
N LEU A 43 6.49 4.61 -13.23
CA LEU A 43 7.06 4.19 -14.51
C LEU A 43 6.17 4.58 -15.70
N SER A 44 4.84 4.51 -15.54
CA SER A 44 3.89 4.91 -16.58
C SER A 44 3.85 6.42 -16.83
N ARG A 45 4.10 7.25 -15.81
CA ARG A 45 3.98 8.72 -15.89
C ARG A 45 5.31 9.41 -16.17
N HIS A 46 6.35 8.99 -15.46
CA HIS A 46 7.68 9.61 -15.42
C HIS A 46 8.72 8.83 -16.24
N GLY A 47 8.37 7.63 -16.71
CA GLY A 47 9.27 6.77 -17.46
C GLY A 47 10.33 6.08 -16.58
N GLY A 48 11.28 5.42 -17.23
CA GLY A 48 12.30 4.59 -16.57
C GLY A 48 13.71 5.20 -16.57
N ALA A 49 13.92 6.44 -17.01
CA ALA A 49 15.26 6.97 -17.29
C ALA A 49 16.22 6.95 -16.08
N ARG A 50 15.68 7.07 -14.85
CA ARG A 50 16.44 7.01 -13.59
C ARG A 50 16.47 5.63 -12.94
N VAL A 51 15.80 4.63 -13.52
CA VAL A 51 15.54 3.33 -12.90
C VAL A 51 16.19 2.22 -13.72
N ALA A 52 17.05 1.43 -13.07
CA ALA A 52 17.68 0.25 -13.67
C ALA A 52 16.75 -0.96 -13.67
N GLY A 53 15.78 -1.01 -12.75
CA GLY A 53 14.78 -2.08 -12.69
C GLY A 53 13.79 -1.89 -11.55
N ALA A 54 12.77 -2.76 -11.52
CA ALA A 54 11.78 -2.79 -10.45
C ALA A 54 11.53 -4.23 -9.98
N ALA A 55 11.33 -4.41 -8.67
CA ALA A 55 10.87 -5.65 -8.06
C ALA A 55 9.50 -5.40 -7.39
N LEU A 56 8.51 -6.21 -7.75
CA LEU A 56 7.13 -6.10 -7.27
C LEU A 56 6.79 -7.32 -6.42
N LEU A 57 6.58 -7.11 -5.12
CA LEU A 57 6.38 -8.17 -4.13
C LEU A 57 4.93 -8.10 -3.60
N GLY A 58 4.14 -9.15 -3.85
CA GLY A 58 2.73 -9.17 -3.43
C GLY A 58 1.85 -8.15 -4.18
N THR A 59 2.08 -7.99 -5.49
CA THR A 59 1.30 -7.05 -6.32
C THR A 59 -0.12 -7.57 -6.58
N MET A 60 -1.07 -6.63 -6.73
CA MET A 60 -2.45 -6.89 -7.15
C MET A 60 -2.75 -6.41 -8.59
N THR A 61 -1.71 -6.10 -9.36
CA THR A 61 -1.84 -5.65 -10.75
C THR A 61 -2.23 -6.79 -11.72
N PRO A 62 -2.99 -6.49 -12.80
CA PRO A 62 -3.39 -5.16 -13.26
C PRO A 62 -4.54 -4.52 -12.46
N PHE A 63 -5.38 -5.31 -11.78
CA PHE A 63 -6.36 -4.86 -10.80
C PHE A 63 -6.92 -6.04 -10.00
N ALA A 64 -7.33 -5.80 -8.74
CA ALA A 64 -7.78 -6.84 -7.81
C ALA A 64 -9.27 -7.21 -7.93
N LEU A 65 -10.09 -6.25 -8.35
CA LEU A 65 -11.56 -6.37 -8.31
C LEU A 65 -12.06 -7.48 -9.25
N LYS A 66 -13.07 -8.22 -8.81
CA LYS A 66 -13.77 -9.18 -9.65
C LYS A 66 -14.60 -8.46 -10.70
N THR A 67 -14.33 -8.76 -11.96
CA THR A 67 -15.09 -8.24 -13.10
C THR A 67 -15.20 -9.30 -14.20
N GLY A 68 -15.90 -9.03 -15.29
CA GLY A 68 -15.90 -9.93 -16.45
C GLY A 68 -14.51 -10.22 -17.01
N ASN A 69 -13.56 -9.28 -16.87
CA ASN A 69 -12.18 -9.42 -17.34
C ASN A 69 -11.22 -9.95 -16.24
N ASN A 70 -11.72 -10.13 -15.02
CA ASN A 70 -10.99 -10.73 -13.89
C ASN A 70 -11.97 -11.56 -13.05
N PRO A 71 -12.45 -12.70 -13.56
CA PRO A 71 -13.50 -13.48 -12.90
C PRO A 71 -13.05 -14.12 -11.58
N ASP A 72 -11.75 -14.28 -11.37
CA ASP A 72 -11.16 -14.82 -10.14
C ASP A 72 -10.75 -13.72 -9.14
N GLY A 73 -11.11 -12.47 -9.42
CA GLY A 73 -10.84 -11.33 -8.56
C GLY A 73 -11.61 -11.35 -7.23
N ILE A 74 -11.33 -10.34 -6.42
CA ILE A 74 -11.96 -10.13 -5.12
C ILE A 74 -13.29 -9.42 -5.30
N GLU A 75 -14.35 -9.92 -4.66
CA GLU A 75 -15.69 -9.31 -4.69
C GLU A 75 -15.66 -7.86 -4.17
N ALA A 76 -16.41 -6.96 -4.80
CA ALA A 76 -16.50 -5.55 -4.36
C ALA A 76 -16.90 -5.43 -2.88
N ALA A 77 -17.87 -6.27 -2.45
CA ALA A 77 -18.36 -6.31 -1.09
C ALA A 77 -17.25 -6.57 -0.05
N PHE A 78 -16.18 -7.29 -0.41
CA PHE A 78 -15.05 -7.48 0.49
C PHE A 78 -14.31 -6.17 0.79
N PHE A 79 -14.07 -5.35 -0.23
CA PHE A 79 -13.41 -4.05 -0.07
C PHE A 79 -14.30 -3.07 0.69
N GLU A 80 -15.61 -3.07 0.40
CA GLU A 80 -16.60 -2.26 1.10
C GLU A 80 -16.67 -2.62 2.60
N ASP A 81 -16.75 -3.91 2.92
CA ASP A 81 -16.75 -4.39 4.31
C ASP A 81 -15.44 -4.08 5.03
N PHE A 82 -14.31 -4.24 4.34
CA PHE A 82 -12.98 -3.91 4.87
C PHE A 82 -12.89 -2.43 5.25
N GLN A 83 -13.27 -1.52 4.34
CA GLN A 83 -13.29 -0.08 4.62
C GLN A 83 -14.27 0.27 5.74
N ALA A 84 -15.45 -0.35 5.76
CA ALA A 84 -16.46 -0.10 6.79
C ALA A 84 -15.99 -0.52 8.19
N GLN A 85 -15.21 -1.61 8.31
CA GLN A 85 -14.64 -2.05 9.58
C GLN A 85 -13.52 -1.10 10.05
N LEU A 86 -12.61 -0.73 9.15
CA LEU A 86 -11.55 0.25 9.44
C LEU A 86 -12.13 1.58 9.94
N MET A 87 -13.17 2.08 9.28
CA MET A 87 -13.79 3.36 9.61
C MET A 87 -14.66 3.32 10.87
N ARG A 88 -15.13 2.13 11.28
CA ARG A 88 -15.94 1.97 12.49
C ARG A 88 -15.10 2.04 13.76
N ASP A 89 -14.03 1.27 13.81
CA ASP A 89 -13.13 1.19 14.96
C ASP A 89 -11.76 0.68 14.52
N PHE A 90 -10.90 1.59 14.06
CA PHE A 90 -9.58 1.26 13.55
C PHE A 90 -8.68 0.56 14.59
N PRO A 91 -8.61 1.00 15.86
CA PRO A 91 -7.89 0.27 16.91
C PRO A 91 -8.38 -1.16 17.11
N GLN A 92 -9.70 -1.38 17.20
CA GLN A 92 -10.25 -2.73 17.35
C GLN A 92 -9.97 -3.59 16.13
N TRP A 93 -10.09 -3.02 14.92
CA TRP A 93 -9.76 -3.72 13.69
C TRP A 93 -8.30 -4.21 13.69
N ILE A 94 -7.34 -3.37 14.14
CA ILE A 94 -5.93 -3.79 14.27
C ILE A 94 -5.81 -4.95 15.26
N ASP A 95 -6.48 -4.87 16.41
CA ASP A 95 -6.41 -5.90 17.44
C ASP A 95 -6.98 -7.25 16.95
N ASP A 96 -8.09 -7.21 16.22
CA ASP A 96 -8.73 -8.40 15.63
C ASP A 96 -7.89 -9.02 14.50
N ASN A 97 -7.14 -8.19 13.75
CA ASN A 97 -6.34 -8.62 12.60
C ASN A 97 -4.86 -8.86 12.93
N MET A 98 -4.42 -8.60 14.16
CA MET A 98 -3.02 -8.77 14.56
C MET A 98 -2.56 -10.23 14.45
N VAL A 99 -3.37 -11.18 14.96
CA VAL A 99 -3.00 -12.60 14.95
C VAL A 99 -3.01 -13.20 13.54
N PRO A 100 -3.97 -12.89 12.64
CA PRO A 100 -3.86 -13.26 11.23
C PRO A 100 -2.63 -12.66 10.52
N PHE A 101 -2.17 -11.48 10.95
CA PHE A 101 -1.04 -10.78 10.32
C PHE A 101 0.34 -11.33 10.71
N VAL A 102 0.49 -11.89 11.92
CA VAL A 102 1.76 -12.44 12.43
C VAL A 102 1.66 -13.92 12.77
N TYR A 103 2.79 -14.59 13.00
CA TYR A 103 2.73 -15.95 13.55
C TYR A 103 2.09 -15.95 14.96
N PRO A 104 1.26 -16.95 15.32
CA PRO A 104 0.60 -16.99 16.64
C PRO A 104 1.58 -16.84 17.81
N GLU A 105 2.75 -17.47 17.70
CA GLU A 105 3.90 -17.46 18.61
C GLU A 105 4.68 -16.13 18.67
N THR A 106 4.34 -15.14 17.85
CA THR A 106 4.98 -13.82 17.88
C THR A 106 4.84 -13.20 19.27
N ALA A 107 5.97 -12.74 19.83
CA ALA A 107 6.05 -12.23 21.19
C ALA A 107 5.09 -11.03 21.42
N PRO A 108 4.48 -10.89 22.61
CA PRO A 108 3.56 -9.79 22.90
C PRO A 108 4.16 -8.40 22.66
N GLY A 109 5.45 -8.21 22.95
CA GLY A 109 6.14 -6.95 22.70
C GLY A 109 6.20 -6.59 21.22
N MET A 110 6.39 -7.57 20.33
CA MET A 110 6.39 -7.36 18.88
C MET A 110 4.99 -7.02 18.36
N LYS A 111 3.96 -7.74 18.83
CA LYS A 111 2.56 -7.43 18.50
C LYS A 111 2.18 -6.01 18.92
N ASN A 112 2.58 -5.60 20.12
CA ASN A 112 2.33 -4.24 20.59
C ASN A 112 3.11 -3.19 19.78
N TRP A 113 4.37 -3.45 19.41
CA TRP A 113 5.13 -2.54 18.57
C TRP A 113 4.49 -2.36 17.18
N LEU A 114 4.09 -3.46 16.53
CA LEU A 114 3.36 -3.42 15.26
C LEU A 114 2.03 -2.68 15.37
N ARG A 115 1.29 -2.89 16.46
CA ARG A 115 0.06 -2.15 16.75
C ARG A 115 0.30 -0.64 16.82
N GLN A 116 1.35 -0.20 17.51
CA GLN A 116 1.70 1.22 17.61
C GLN A 116 2.09 1.80 16.25
N MET A 117 2.81 1.04 15.43
CA MET A 117 3.10 1.46 14.05
C MET A 117 1.82 1.62 13.22
N ALA A 118 0.91 0.65 13.28
CA ALA A 118 -0.35 0.71 12.55
C ALA A 118 -1.22 1.89 13.00
N LEU A 119 -1.29 2.17 14.30
CA LEU A 119 -2.00 3.33 14.84
C LEU A 119 -1.35 4.67 14.50
N GLY A 120 -0.05 4.67 14.17
CA GLY A 120 0.66 5.84 13.67
C GLY A 120 0.44 6.12 12.18
N ALA A 121 -0.15 5.18 11.44
CA ALA A 121 -0.48 5.37 10.04
C ALA A 121 -1.69 6.31 9.86
N SER A 122 -1.74 7.01 8.73
CA SER A 122 -2.91 7.80 8.35
C SER A 122 -4.07 6.87 7.99
N LEU A 123 -5.18 6.97 8.74
CA LEU A 123 -6.42 6.28 8.38
C LEU A 123 -6.98 6.78 7.05
N GLN A 124 -6.79 8.07 6.74
CA GLN A 124 -7.23 8.63 5.47
C GLN A 124 -6.45 8.01 4.29
N ALA A 125 -5.12 7.88 4.42
CA ALA A 125 -4.29 7.20 3.43
C ALA A 125 -4.73 5.75 3.18
N LEU A 126 -5.11 5.04 4.25
CA LEU A 126 -5.57 3.65 4.18
C LEU A 126 -6.92 3.48 3.47
N VAL A 127 -7.72 4.54 3.38
CA VAL A 127 -9.10 4.51 2.85
C VAL A 127 -9.19 5.11 1.45
N GLU A 128 -8.41 6.15 1.19
CA GLU A 128 -8.45 6.88 -0.09
C GLU A 128 -7.58 6.28 -1.19
N CYS A 129 -6.55 5.50 -0.82
CA CYS A 129 -5.60 4.90 -1.75
C CYS A 129 -5.97 3.46 -2.17
#